data_AF-A0A372RQT4-F1
#
_entry.id   AF-A0A372RQT4-F1
#
_cell.length_a   1.000
_cell.length_b   1.000
_cell.length_c   1.000
_cell.angle_alpha   90.00
_cell.angle_beta   90.00
_cell.angle_gamma   90.00
#
_symmetry.space_group_name_H-M   'P 1'
#
loop_
_entity.id
_entity.type
_entity.pdbx_description
1 polymer ?
#
loop_
_entity_poly.entity_id
_entity_poly.type
_entity_poly.pdbx_seq_one_letter_code
_entity_poly.pdbx_strand_id
1 'polypeptide(L)'
;MNGDTKLILSLINRISMKLPVHSGKKLETLESDPLILQIVNSIIDLSRFKLSTIANNLTHLLETISKVRRISFCIVDEKLTN
;
A
#
# COMPACT_ATOMS: atom_id res chain seq x y z
N MET A 1 -21.55 -7.52 -0.38
CA MET A 1 -20.06 -7.59 -0.38
C MET A 1 -19.64 -8.70 0.57
N ASN A 2 -19.00 -9.75 0.05
CA ASN A 2 -18.54 -10.91 0.83
C ASN A 2 -17.61 -10.46 1.98
N GLY A 3 -17.83 -10.98 3.19
CA GLY A 3 -17.12 -10.57 4.42
C GLY A 3 -15.59 -10.64 4.27
N ASP A 4 -15.10 -11.67 3.60
CA ASP A 4 -13.65 -11.86 3.38
C ASP A 4 -13.06 -10.78 2.47
N THR A 5 -13.84 -10.26 1.50
CA THR A 5 -13.37 -9.17 0.64
C THR A 5 -13.20 -7.88 1.42
N LYS A 6 -14.07 -7.61 2.40
CA LYS A 6 -13.92 -6.45 3.31
C LYS A 6 -12.71 -6.60 4.22
N LEU A 7 -12.45 -7.82 4.70
CA LEU A 7 -11.26 -8.13 5.50
C LEU A 7 -9.99 -7.87 4.69
N ILE A 8 -9.90 -8.42 3.46
CA ILE A 8 -8.76 -8.21 2.55
C ILE A 8 -8.51 -6.72 2.31
N LEU A 9 -9.56 -5.96 1.99
CA LEU A 9 -9.48 -4.50 1.81
C LEU A 9 -8.95 -3.79 3.06
N SER A 10 -9.41 -4.18 4.24
CA SER A 10 -8.96 -3.60 5.51
C SER A 10 -7.46 -3.86 5.78
N LEU A 11 -7.00 -5.09 5.50
CA LEU A 11 -5.59 -5.46 5.65
C LEU A 11 -4.69 -4.68 4.68
N ILE A 12 -5.10 -4.57 3.41
CA ILE A 12 -4.37 -3.82 2.39
C ILE A 12 -4.32 -2.32 2.74
N ASN A 13 -5.44 -1.73 3.19
CA ASN A 13 -5.48 -0.33 3.62
C ASN A 13 -4.58 -0.08 4.84
N ARG A 14 -4.49 -1.03 5.78
CA ARG A 14 -3.58 -0.91 6.93
C ARG A 14 -2.11 -0.84 6.50
N ILE A 15 -1.69 -1.65 5.53
CA ILE A 15 -0.34 -1.57 4.97
C ILE A 15 -0.15 -0.21 4.28
N SER A 16 -1.10 0.20 3.44
CA SER A 16 -1.04 1.47 2.70
C SER A 16 -0.76 2.67 3.60
N MET A 17 -1.50 2.80 4.70
CA MET A 17 -1.36 3.90 5.66
C MET A 17 -0.01 3.91 6.38
N LYS A 18 0.65 2.76 6.44
CA LYS A 18 1.95 2.61 7.09
C LYS A 18 3.09 2.90 6.12
N LEU A 19 2.86 2.82 4.80
CA LEU A 19 3.89 3.05 3.81
C LEU A 19 4.55 4.43 3.99
N PRO A 20 5.85 4.57 3.61
CA PRO A 20 6.60 5.82 3.71
C PRO A 20 5.91 7.03 3.09
N VAL A 21 5.15 6.81 2.02
CA VAL A 21 4.40 7.85 1.30
C VAL A 21 3.31 8.52 2.16
N HIS A 22 2.75 7.81 3.14
CA HIS A 22 1.74 8.34 4.06
C HIS A 22 2.28 8.58 5.46
N SER A 23 3.20 7.73 5.94
CA SER A 23 3.71 7.80 7.32
C SER A 23 5.04 8.55 7.46
N GLY A 24 5.76 8.85 6.38
CA GLY A 24 7.10 9.46 6.42
C GLY A 24 8.22 8.58 7.01
N LYS A 25 7.90 7.34 7.41
CA LYS A 25 8.87 6.38 7.96
C LYS A 25 9.64 5.67 6.85
N LYS A 26 10.87 5.23 7.12
CA LYS A 26 11.65 4.43 6.17
C LYS A 26 11.01 3.04 6.00
N LEU A 27 11.17 2.47 4.80
CA LEU A 27 10.64 1.13 4.50
C LEU A 27 11.25 0.06 5.42
N GLU A 28 12.54 0.19 5.74
CA GLU A 28 13.29 -0.72 6.62
C GLU A 28 12.64 -0.84 8.02
N THR A 29 12.06 0.26 8.50
CA THR A 29 11.37 0.28 9.80
C THR A 29 10.00 -0.41 9.74
N LEU A 30 9.38 -0.49 8.55
CA LEU A 30 8.15 -1.27 8.35
C LEU A 30 8.42 -2.76 8.22
N GLU A 31 9.49 -3.14 7.52
CA GLU A 31 9.86 -4.56 7.33
C GLU A 31 10.20 -5.24 8.66
N SER A 32 10.69 -4.45 9.62
CA SER A 32 10.98 -4.90 10.99
C SER A 32 9.76 -4.86 11.92
N ASP A 33 8.61 -4.33 11.50
CA ASP A 33 7.42 -4.21 12.34
C ASP A 33 6.66 -5.56 12.38
N PRO A 34 6.57 -6.22 13.56
CA PRO A 34 5.93 -7.51 13.67
C PRO A 34 4.44 -7.47 13.29
N LEU A 35 3.75 -6.35 13.49
CA LEU A 35 2.35 -6.20 13.09
C LEU A 35 2.22 -6.16 11.56
N ILE A 36 3.14 -5.48 10.87
CA ILE A 36 3.16 -5.45 9.40
C ILE A 36 3.43 -6.85 8.84
N LEU A 37 4.42 -7.56 9.38
CA LEU A 37 4.73 -8.93 8.98
C LEU A 37 3.52 -9.87 9.15
N GLN A 38 2.79 -9.76 10.26
CA GLN A 38 1.56 -10.55 10.45
C GLN A 38 0.46 -10.22 9.44
N ILE A 39 0.28 -8.94 9.09
CA ILE A 39 -0.70 -8.54 8.07
C ILE A 39 -0.30 -9.09 6.70
N VAL A 40 0.97 -9.01 6.33
CA VAL A 40 1.49 -9.56 5.07
C VAL A 40 1.28 -11.07 5.01
N ASN A 41 1.62 -11.81 6.08
CA ASN A 41 1.38 -13.26 6.15
C ASN A 41 -0.11 -13.60 6.01
N SER A 42 -0.99 -12.84 6.65
CA SER A 42 -2.44 -13.02 6.53
C SER A 42 -2.93 -12.80 5.10
N ILE A 43 -2.39 -11.82 4.38
CA ILE A 43 -2.72 -11.59 2.97
C ILE A 43 -2.22 -12.74 2.09
N ILE A 44 -1.03 -13.27 2.35
CA ILE A 44 -0.47 -14.42 1.63
C ILE A 44 -1.37 -15.65 1.81
N ASP A 45 -1.80 -15.95 3.04
CA ASP A 45 -2.69 -17.08 3.29
C ASP A 45 -4.06 -16.91 2.61
N LEU A 46 -4.62 -15.70 2.63
CA LEU A 46 -5.88 -15.39 1.93
C LEU A 46 -5.72 -15.44 0.40
N SER A 47 -4.53 -15.15 -0.13
CA SER A 47 -4.24 -15.18 -1.57
C SER A 47 -4.32 -16.58 -2.17
N ARG A 48 -4.14 -17.64 -1.36
CA ARG A 48 -4.33 -19.03 -1.80
C ARG A 48 -5.74 -19.31 -2.32
N PHE A 49 -6.73 -18.58 -1.81
CA PHE A 49 -8.15 -18.77 -2.12
C PHE A 49 -8.73 -17.64 -2.97
N LYS A 50 -8.19 -16.43 -2.86
CA LYS A 50 -8.74 -15.22 -3.51
C LYS A 50 -7.66 -14.37 -4.19
N LEU A 51 -6.75 -15.03 -4.91
CA LEU A 51 -5.61 -14.39 -5.58
C LEU A 51 -6.02 -13.21 -6.47
N SER A 52 -7.00 -13.40 -7.37
CA SER A 52 -7.44 -12.34 -8.29
C SER A 52 -7.95 -11.09 -7.56
N THR A 53 -8.66 -11.27 -6.44
CA THR A 53 -9.14 -10.14 -5.65
C THR A 53 -7.97 -9.41 -4.99
N ILE A 54 -7.02 -10.13 -4.40
CA ILE A 54 -5.87 -9.53 -3.72
C ILE A 54 -4.96 -8.82 -4.73
N ALA A 55 -4.65 -9.47 -5.86
CA ALA A 55 -3.83 -8.89 -6.92
C ALA A 55 -4.43 -7.60 -7.46
N ASN A 56 -5.73 -7.58 -7.80
CA ASN A 56 -6.39 -6.37 -8.29
C ASN A 56 -6.34 -5.22 -7.28
N ASN A 57 -6.56 -5.50 -5.99
CA ASN A 57 -6.52 -4.46 -4.96
C ASN A 57 -5.09 -3.93 -4.72
N LEU A 58 -4.08 -4.80 -4.75
CA LEU A 58 -2.67 -4.38 -4.64
C LEU A 58 -2.22 -3.57 -5.86
N THR A 59 -2.60 -3.99 -7.06
CA THR A 59 -2.33 -3.24 -8.29
C THR A 59 -2.94 -1.84 -8.21
N HIS A 60 -4.22 -1.73 -7.83
CA HIS A 60 -4.88 -0.43 -7.67
C HIS A 60 -4.20 0.45 -6.61
N LEU A 61 -3.73 -0.15 -5.51
CA LEU A 61 -2.95 0.55 -4.49
C LEU A 61 -1.66 1.15 -5.07
N LEU A 62 -0.90 0.33 -5.79
CA LEU A 62 0.37 0.75 -6.41
C LEU A 62 0.15 1.82 -7.47
N GLU A 63 -0.89 1.70 -8.29
CA GLU A 63 -1.28 2.74 -9.25
C GLU A 63 -1.62 4.06 -8.56
N THR A 64 -2.35 4.00 -7.44
CA THR A 64 -2.72 5.18 -6.65
C THR A 64 -1.47 5.86 -6.09
N ILE A 65 -0.56 5.10 -5.49
CA ILE A 65 0.70 5.61 -4.93
C ILE A 65 1.61 6.18 -6.03
N SER A 66 1.68 5.52 -7.19
CA SER A 66 2.45 5.96 -8.35
C SER A 66 1.95 7.31 -8.89
N LYS A 67 0.62 7.50 -8.95
CA LYS A 67 0.00 8.78 -9.33
C LYS A 67 0.30 9.89 -8.33
N VAL A 68 0.24 9.61 -7.02
CA VAL A 68 0.61 10.57 -5.96
C VAL A 68 2.05 11.05 -6.16
N ARG A 69 2.99 10.14 -6.44
CA ARG A 69 4.39 10.50 -6.69
C ARG A 69 4.56 11.38 -7.93
N ARG A 70 3.79 11.16 -9.01
CA ARG A 70 3.83 12.04 -10.18
C ARG A 70 3.33 13.46 -9.90
N ILE A 71 2.29 13.62 -9.07
CA ILE A 71 1.77 14.93 -8.68
C ILE A 71 2.79 15.70 -7.84
N SER A 72 3.47 15.03 -6.89
CA SER A 72 4.50 15.67 -6.08
C SER A 72 5.75 16.06 -6.89
N PHE A 73 6.08 15.35 -7.97
CA PHE A 73 7.19 15.73 -8.84
C PHE A 73 6.88 17.00 -9.67
N CYS A 74 5.62 17.20 -10.09
CA CYS A 74 5.21 18.41 -10.81
C CYS A 74 5.29 19.71 -9.99
N ILE A 75 5.30 19.65 -8.65
CA ILE A 75 5.45 20.85 -7.80
C ILE A 75 6.94 21.28 -7.68
N VAL A 76 7.89 20.37 -7.91
CA VAL A 76 9.32 20.66 -7.69
C VAL A 76 9.97 21.32 -8.90
N ASP A 77 9.45 21.11 -10.11
CA ASP A 77 10.00 21.72 -11.33
C ASP A 77 9.70 23.23 -11.47
N GLU A 78 8.69 23.77 -10.78
CA GLU A 78 8.36 25.21 -10.86
C GLU A 78 9.20 26.10 -9.91
N LYS A 79 9.97 25.51 -9.00
CA LYS A 79 10.78 26.26 -8.01
C LYS A 79 12.26 26.39 -8.36
N LEU A 80 12.67 26.06 -9.59
CA LEU A 80 14.03 26.22 -10.08
C LEU A 80 14.10 27.05 -11.38
N THR A 81 13.33 28.14 -11.45
CA THR A 81 13.58 29.23 -12.41
C THR A 81 13.14 30.55 -11.77
N ASN A 82 13.98 31.07 -10.87
CA ASN A 82 14.09 32.51 -10.63
C ASN A 82 15.57 32.83 -10.51
#